data_AF-M0ASG8-F1
#
_entry.id   AF-M0ASG8-F1
#
_cell.length_a   1.000
_cell.length_b   1.000
_cell.length_c   1.000
_cell.angle_alpha   90.00
_cell.angle_beta   90.00
_cell.angle_gamma   90.00
#
_symmetry.space_group_name_H-M   'P 1'
#
loop_
_entity.id
_entity.type
_entity.pdbx_description
1 polymer ?
#
loop_
_entity_poly.entity_id
_entity_poly.type
_entity_poly.pdbx_seq_one_letter_code
_entity_poly.pdbx_strand_id
1 'polypeptide(L)'
;MDRRTFPVLTDADEPLITRLAAGLGEDAGRVLAYLLCRIREADLDRTATLTAIHIGTSLSQNAARTSLDRLEKRGFVERTTVQTSSPGRPPNAWYAVDALATTARGVADEHAGRLLRQAAQFDDNENGTPISSDSSGDRSQLAILSDPATRSDHDRRDETEQPIRVALNWHPNGFHGALFGPIAAATDDEPGTTDRPIESEPEPEPKLEPETKSELEFEYHACAGSSAAVQTVVDDEETDLAVAGAATVLCERAAGRDVVPVAVLLPRSPVVLYTTQSAFGEPFERLDQLRGRRLGMPPASETGLLGQLLLSQAGIRDAVDIIELDGEERTALESGEVDAVTGVAADATRLERDGATVDVISIAEQYPVYGPALVASREGLTDPETRARIWAFLVAMTASWGLVQCSPSSVATVIADRAMSGEAVDEVQSRDRIERTLRLATAQFARSDGVRKHGWGWHTPDDWQRLCAALVQGGVLDSRCA
;
A
#
# COMPACT_ATOMS: atom_id res chain seq x y z
N MET A 1 36.93 14.88 -29.61
CA MET A 1 35.56 14.85 -29.04
C MET A 1 35.57 13.73 -28.03
N ASP A 2 35.60 14.07 -26.75
CA ASP A 2 35.67 13.08 -25.67
C ASP A 2 34.27 12.49 -25.50
N ARG A 3 34.08 11.21 -25.85
CA ARG A 3 32.80 10.51 -25.69
C ARG A 3 32.64 10.22 -24.19
N ARG A 4 31.91 11.09 -23.48
CA ARG A 4 31.49 10.79 -22.10
C ARG A 4 30.42 9.71 -22.14
N THR A 5 30.75 8.53 -21.63
CA THR A 5 29.79 7.46 -21.34
C THR A 5 29.16 7.72 -19.97
N PHE A 6 27.86 7.53 -19.87
CA PHE A 6 27.13 7.63 -18.61
C PHE A 6 26.56 6.24 -18.28
N PRO A 7 26.91 5.65 -17.13
CA PRO A 7 26.21 4.50 -16.58
C PRO A 7 24.71 4.76 -16.53
N VAL A 8 23.93 3.73 -16.86
CA VAL A 8 22.47 3.75 -16.88
C VAL A 8 21.97 2.60 -16.03
N LEU A 9 20.89 2.83 -15.28
CA LEU A 9 20.18 1.77 -14.56
C LEU A 9 19.70 0.69 -15.52
N THR A 10 19.82 -0.56 -15.09
CA THR A 10 19.45 -1.75 -15.85
C THR A 10 18.35 -2.53 -15.14
N ASP A 11 17.85 -3.58 -15.78
CA ASP A 11 16.86 -4.49 -15.16
C ASP A 11 17.39 -5.14 -13.88
N ALA A 12 18.72 -5.26 -13.71
CA ALA A 12 19.33 -5.77 -12.49
C ALA A 12 19.15 -4.81 -11.29
N ASP A 13 18.91 -3.52 -11.54
CA ASP A 13 18.69 -2.51 -10.50
C ASP A 13 17.22 -2.41 -10.07
N GLU A 14 16.30 -3.03 -10.82
CA GLU A 14 14.85 -2.93 -10.61
C GLU A 14 14.40 -3.34 -9.19
N PRO A 15 14.98 -4.39 -8.56
CA PRO A 15 14.64 -4.73 -7.17
C PRO A 15 14.96 -3.60 -6.19
N LEU A 16 16.10 -2.91 -6.37
CA LEU A 16 16.48 -1.77 -5.53
C LEU A 16 15.58 -0.56 -5.80
N ILE A 17 15.31 -0.26 -7.08
CA ILE A 17 14.41 0.83 -7.48
C ILE A 17 13.04 0.63 -6.85
N THR A 18 12.47 -0.57 -6.98
CA THR A 18 11.15 -0.90 -6.44
C THR A 18 11.11 -0.79 -4.92
N ARG A 19 12.15 -1.28 -4.23
CA ARG A 19 12.28 -1.16 -2.76
C ARG A 19 12.32 0.29 -2.30
N LEU A 20 13.09 1.14 -2.96
CA LEU A 20 13.19 2.56 -2.59
C LEU A 20 11.93 3.35 -2.98
N ALA A 21 11.34 3.02 -4.15
CA ALA A 21 10.12 3.63 -4.62
C ALA A 21 8.94 3.39 -3.66
N ALA A 22 8.93 2.27 -2.92
CA ALA A 22 7.92 2.00 -1.91
C ALA A 22 7.80 3.09 -0.83
N GLY A 23 8.90 3.79 -0.47
CA GLY A 23 8.88 4.90 0.51
C GLY A 23 9.12 6.31 -0.07
N LEU A 24 9.55 6.39 -1.33
CA LEU A 24 9.93 7.66 -1.98
C LEU A 24 8.98 8.07 -3.11
N GLY A 25 8.30 7.12 -3.74
CA GLY A 25 7.74 7.26 -5.09
C GLY A 25 8.78 6.90 -6.16
N GLU A 26 8.29 6.64 -7.39
CA GLU A 26 9.06 6.07 -8.50
C GLU A 26 10.27 6.93 -8.88
N ASP A 27 10.06 8.21 -9.21
CA ASP A 27 11.15 9.08 -9.71
C ASP A 27 12.26 9.26 -8.66
N ALA A 28 11.89 9.52 -7.41
CA ALA A 28 12.84 9.72 -6.33
C ALA A 28 13.56 8.41 -5.95
N GLY A 29 12.84 7.28 -5.94
CA GLY A 29 13.44 5.95 -5.75
C GLY A 29 14.47 5.64 -6.83
N ARG A 30 14.18 5.98 -8.09
CA ARG A 30 15.08 5.75 -9.22
C ARG A 30 16.33 6.63 -9.17
N VAL A 31 16.18 7.91 -8.82
CA VAL A 31 17.33 8.81 -8.61
C VAL A 31 18.22 8.34 -7.46
N LEU A 32 17.63 7.91 -6.34
CA LEU A 32 18.42 7.44 -5.21
C LEU A 32 19.11 6.11 -5.51
N ALA A 33 18.43 5.17 -6.17
CA ALA A 33 19.02 3.90 -6.62
C ALA A 33 20.26 4.16 -7.49
N TYR A 34 20.15 5.09 -8.45
CA TYR A 34 21.26 5.47 -9.30
C TYR A 34 22.49 5.94 -8.50
N LEU A 35 22.29 6.80 -7.51
CA LEU A 35 23.38 7.32 -6.68
C LEU A 35 23.98 6.23 -5.77
N LEU A 36 23.17 5.30 -5.26
CA LEU A 36 23.65 4.18 -4.44
C LEU A 36 24.47 3.17 -5.26
N CYS A 37 24.12 2.92 -6.53
CA CYS A 37 24.93 2.08 -7.40
C CYS A 37 26.32 2.71 -7.63
N ARG A 38 26.42 4.05 -7.72
CA ARG A 38 27.71 4.76 -7.78
C ARG A 38 28.60 4.58 -6.56
N ILE A 39 28.01 4.40 -5.38
CA ILE A 39 28.79 4.13 -4.16
C ILE A 39 29.42 2.73 -4.21
N ARG A 40 28.70 1.76 -4.81
CA ARG A 40 29.10 0.34 -4.83
C ARG A 40 30.18 0.04 -5.87
N GLU A 41 30.15 0.72 -7.01
CA GLU A 41 31.08 0.45 -8.11
C GLU A 41 32.37 1.28 -7.97
N ALA A 42 33.49 0.60 -7.71
CA ALA A 42 34.80 1.23 -7.49
C ALA A 42 35.29 2.07 -8.69
N ASP A 43 34.85 1.71 -9.90
CA ASP A 43 35.23 2.39 -11.15
C ASP A 43 34.37 3.63 -11.45
N LEU A 44 33.33 3.88 -10.64
CA LEU A 44 32.44 5.03 -10.83
C LEU A 44 32.77 6.17 -9.87
N ASP A 45 32.65 7.41 -10.37
CA ASP A 45 32.64 8.59 -9.51
C ASP A 45 31.46 8.48 -8.53
N ARG A 46 31.75 8.60 -7.24
CA ARG A 46 30.76 8.56 -6.15
C ARG A 46 29.78 9.74 -6.22
N THR A 47 30.11 10.76 -7.01
CA THR A 47 29.26 11.90 -7.30
C THR A 47 28.70 11.85 -8.73
N ALA A 48 27.50 12.37 -8.93
CA ALA A 48 26.89 12.47 -10.24
C ALA A 48 26.30 13.86 -10.49
N THR A 49 26.59 14.43 -11.66
CA THR A 49 25.96 15.69 -12.10
C THR A 49 24.50 15.47 -12.49
N LEU A 50 23.71 16.55 -12.54
CA LEU A 50 22.31 16.48 -12.97
C LEU A 50 22.19 15.85 -14.37
N THR A 51 23.14 16.16 -15.27
CA THR A 51 23.23 15.56 -16.61
C THR A 51 23.39 14.05 -16.56
N ALA A 52 24.33 13.57 -15.73
CA ALA A 52 24.54 12.13 -15.56
C ALA A 52 23.30 11.45 -14.98
N ILE A 53 22.68 12.06 -13.96
CA ILE A 53 21.51 11.50 -13.27
C ILE A 53 20.31 11.37 -14.21
N HIS A 54 19.95 12.43 -14.95
CA HIS A 54 18.78 12.34 -15.83
C HIS A 54 18.99 11.34 -16.98
N ILE A 55 20.21 11.22 -17.52
CA ILE A 55 20.55 10.22 -18.53
C ILE A 55 20.47 8.81 -17.91
N GLY A 56 21.14 8.62 -16.77
CA GLY A 56 21.28 7.31 -16.13
C GLY A 56 19.99 6.75 -15.55
N THR A 57 19.03 7.63 -15.21
CA THR A 57 17.70 7.25 -14.70
C THR A 57 16.62 7.23 -15.79
N SER A 58 16.95 7.67 -17.01
CA SER A 58 15.99 7.92 -18.10
C SER A 58 14.85 8.88 -17.73
N LEU A 59 15.05 9.74 -16.73
CA LEU A 59 14.08 10.75 -16.33
C LEU A 59 14.24 12.04 -17.13
N SER A 60 13.17 12.83 -17.22
CA SER A 60 13.31 14.21 -17.69
C SER A 60 14.21 15.01 -16.73
N GLN A 61 14.90 16.02 -17.26
CA GLN A 61 15.78 16.86 -16.44
C GLN A 61 15.03 17.55 -15.28
N ASN A 62 13.76 17.89 -15.48
CA ASN A 62 12.92 18.48 -14.44
C ASN A 62 12.52 17.45 -13.37
N ALA A 63 12.12 16.24 -13.76
CA ALA A 63 11.80 15.16 -12.82
C ALA A 63 13.02 14.77 -11.96
N ALA A 64 14.20 14.66 -12.59
CA ALA A 64 15.45 14.42 -11.88
C ALA A 64 15.78 15.54 -10.88
N ARG A 65 15.61 16.81 -11.27
CA ARG A 65 15.85 17.96 -10.38
C ARG A 65 14.89 17.98 -9.20
N THR A 66 13.58 17.83 -9.44
CA THR A 66 12.57 17.78 -8.38
C THR A 66 12.83 16.63 -7.41
N SER A 67 13.24 15.48 -7.92
CA SER A 67 13.61 14.31 -7.10
C SER A 67 14.84 14.60 -6.24
N LEU A 68 15.89 15.21 -6.79
CA LEU A 68 17.08 15.61 -6.04
C LEU A 68 16.76 16.63 -4.95
N ASP A 69 15.98 17.67 -5.26
CA ASP A 69 15.59 18.67 -4.26
C ASP A 69 14.77 18.03 -3.12
N ARG A 70 13.95 17.01 -3.41
CA ARG A 70 13.23 16.26 -2.39
C ARG A 70 14.14 15.36 -1.56
N LEU A 71 15.06 14.63 -2.20
CA LEU A 71 16.00 13.75 -1.52
C LEU A 71 16.97 14.55 -0.62
N GLU A 72 17.41 15.72 -1.07
CA GLU A 72 18.30 16.62 -0.33
C GLU A 72 17.58 17.17 0.92
N LYS A 73 16.32 17.60 0.77
CA LYS A 73 15.48 18.03 1.92
C LYS A 73 15.24 16.91 2.94
N ARG A 74 15.24 15.65 2.49
CA ARG A 74 15.06 14.46 3.32
C ARG A 74 16.38 13.89 3.86
N GLY A 75 17.53 14.48 3.50
CA GLY A 75 18.84 14.08 4.00
C GLY A 75 19.43 12.81 3.37
N PHE A 76 18.84 12.26 2.30
CA PHE A 76 19.38 11.05 1.66
C PHE A 76 20.52 11.33 0.68
N VAL A 77 20.60 12.57 0.18
CA VAL A 77 21.63 13.00 -0.76
C VAL A 77 22.19 14.36 -0.36
N GLU A 78 23.47 14.56 -0.64
CA GLU A 78 24.14 15.85 -0.45
C GLU A 78 24.62 16.42 -1.77
N ARG A 79 24.69 17.75 -1.83
CA ARG A 79 25.10 18.51 -3.00
C ARG A 79 26.54 18.99 -2.84
N THR A 80 27.35 18.76 -3.87
CA THR A 80 28.74 19.22 -3.96
C THR A 80 29.01 19.89 -5.32
N THR A 81 30.20 20.43 -5.51
CA THR A 81 30.65 21.03 -6.78
C THR A 81 31.82 20.26 -7.35
N VAL A 82 31.72 19.83 -8.60
CA VAL A 82 32.80 19.10 -9.28
C VAL A 82 33.77 20.07 -9.91
N GLN A 83 35.05 19.94 -9.60
CA GLN A 83 36.07 20.74 -10.28
C GLN A 83 36.19 20.32 -11.74
N THR A 84 35.99 21.27 -12.65
CA THR A 84 36.17 21.06 -14.08
C THR A 84 37.34 21.90 -14.58
N SER A 85 38.19 21.32 -15.42
CA SER A 85 39.28 22.03 -16.11
C SER A 85 38.78 23.01 -17.18
N SER A 86 37.48 23.05 -17.46
CA SER A 86 36.85 23.99 -18.40
C SER A 86 36.49 25.32 -17.71
N PRO A 87 36.69 26.47 -18.38
CA PRO A 87 36.30 27.77 -17.84
C PRO A 87 34.78 27.88 -17.70
N GLY A 88 34.30 28.20 -16.49
CA GLY A 88 32.87 28.34 -16.17
C GLY A 88 32.58 28.15 -14.68
N ARG A 89 31.31 28.32 -14.26
CA ARG A 89 30.87 27.95 -12.90
C ARG A 89 30.93 26.42 -12.79
N PRO A 90 31.64 25.86 -11.78
CA PRO A 90 31.66 24.42 -11.54
C PRO A 90 30.23 23.85 -11.46
N PRO A 91 29.94 22.73 -12.15
CA PRO A 91 28.63 22.12 -12.08
C PRO A 91 28.39 21.52 -10.70
N ASN A 92 27.13 21.57 -10.25
CA ASN A 92 26.70 20.82 -9.07
C ASN A 92 26.69 19.32 -9.39
N ALA A 93 27.06 18.52 -8.39
CA ALA A 93 26.89 17.08 -8.37
C ALA A 93 26.30 16.64 -7.03
N TRP A 94 25.81 15.41 -6.99
CA TRP A 94 25.17 14.82 -5.83
C TRP A 94 25.73 13.44 -5.55
N TYR A 95 25.71 13.05 -4.28
CA TYR A 95 26.03 11.69 -3.82
C TYR A 95 25.03 11.28 -2.74
N ALA A 96 24.81 9.97 -2.59
CA ALA A 96 24.03 9.45 -1.47
C ALA A 96 24.88 9.51 -0.18
N VAL A 97 24.26 9.91 0.93
CA VAL A 97 24.96 10.19 2.19
C VAL A 97 25.46 8.92 2.86
N ASP A 98 24.66 7.85 2.81
CA ASP A 98 24.91 6.60 3.51
C ASP A 98 25.04 5.40 2.56
N ALA A 99 25.47 4.27 3.12
CA ALA A 99 25.47 2.98 2.42
C ALA A 99 24.03 2.53 2.08
N LEU A 100 23.92 1.59 1.13
CA LEU A 100 22.64 1.08 0.63
C LEU A 100 21.72 0.54 1.74
N ALA A 101 22.26 -0.28 2.64
CA ALA A 101 21.46 -0.91 3.70
C ALA A 101 20.87 0.14 4.66
N THR A 102 21.71 1.07 5.14
CA THR A 102 21.30 2.20 5.99
C THR A 102 20.28 3.10 5.29
N THR A 103 20.55 3.45 4.03
CA THR A 103 19.65 4.29 3.22
C THR A 103 18.29 3.62 3.02
N ALA A 104 18.26 2.35 2.63
CA ALA A 104 17.01 1.63 2.40
C ALA A 104 16.17 1.49 3.68
N ARG A 105 16.81 1.28 4.84
CA ARG A 105 16.14 1.30 6.14
C ARG A 105 15.59 2.68 6.47
N GLY A 106 16.40 3.73 6.32
CA GLY A 106 15.99 5.12 6.57
C GLY A 106 14.84 5.58 5.68
N VAL A 107 14.78 5.12 4.42
CA VAL A 107 13.65 5.39 3.52
C VAL A 107 12.34 4.77 4.03
N ALA A 108 12.37 3.52 4.48
CA ALA A 108 11.19 2.84 5.01
C ALA A 108 10.75 3.47 6.35
N ASP A 109 11.71 3.78 7.22
CA ASP A 109 11.52 4.46 8.50
C ASP A 109 10.86 5.83 8.32
N GLU A 110 11.45 6.73 7.53
CA GLU A 110 10.86 8.06 7.31
C GLU A 110 9.47 7.97 6.66
N HIS A 111 9.25 6.98 5.79
CA HIS A 111 7.95 6.79 5.14
C HIS A 111 6.87 6.31 6.12
N ALA A 112 7.17 5.36 7.01
CA ALA A 112 6.27 4.96 8.08
C ALA A 112 5.83 6.18 8.91
N GLY A 113 6.76 7.09 9.21
CA GLY A 113 6.42 8.34 9.90
C GLY A 113 5.59 9.31 9.11
N ARG A 114 5.74 9.34 7.79
CA ARG A 114 4.85 10.13 6.92
C ARG A 114 3.43 9.56 6.95
N LEU A 115 3.27 8.23 6.93
CA LEU A 115 1.96 7.56 7.02
C LEU A 115 1.26 7.86 8.36
N LEU A 116 1.98 7.73 9.48
CA LEU A 116 1.42 8.09 10.80
C LEU A 116 1.06 9.59 10.90
N ARG A 117 1.84 10.49 10.29
CA ARG A 117 1.47 11.91 10.22
C ARG A 117 0.20 12.14 9.40
N GLN A 118 -0.03 11.39 8.31
CA GLN A 118 -1.29 11.47 7.57
C GLN A 118 -2.47 10.97 8.42
N ALA A 119 -2.28 9.89 9.18
CA ALA A 119 -3.31 9.39 10.10
C ALA A 119 -3.67 10.44 11.17
N ALA A 120 -2.67 11.14 11.73
CA ALA A 120 -2.91 12.21 12.70
C ALA A 120 -3.66 13.41 12.09
N GLN A 121 -3.39 13.73 10.82
CA GLN A 121 -4.02 14.84 10.08
C GLN A 121 -5.41 14.51 9.53
N PHE A 122 -5.89 13.28 9.73
CA PHE A 122 -7.14 12.81 9.12
C PHE A 122 -8.34 13.71 9.46
N ASP A 123 -8.38 14.28 10.67
CA ASP A 123 -9.47 15.14 11.15
C ASP A 123 -9.18 16.65 11.07
N ASP A 124 -7.90 17.04 10.94
CA ASP A 124 -7.49 18.44 11.07
C ASP A 124 -8.08 19.36 9.99
N ASN A 125 -8.68 18.78 8.94
CA ASN A 125 -9.35 19.51 7.86
C ASN A 125 -10.85 19.79 8.12
N GLU A 126 -11.45 19.36 9.25
CA GLU A 126 -12.84 19.75 9.59
C GLU A 126 -12.97 21.26 9.91
N ASN A 127 -11.86 21.93 10.23
CA ASN A 127 -11.81 23.37 10.50
C ASN A 127 -11.35 24.20 9.28
N GLY A 128 -11.92 23.94 8.09
CA GLY A 128 -12.16 24.92 7.01
C GLY A 128 -11.08 25.98 6.68
N THR A 129 -9.81 25.74 6.92
CA THR A 129 -8.75 26.71 6.64
C THR A 129 -8.03 26.26 5.36
N PRO A 130 -8.23 26.96 4.22
CA PRO A 130 -7.57 26.58 2.99
C PRO A 130 -6.05 26.68 3.19
N ILE A 131 -5.33 25.62 2.83
CA ILE A 131 -3.88 25.59 2.81
C ILE A 131 -3.40 26.63 1.78
N SER A 132 -3.12 27.85 2.22
CA SER A 132 -2.34 28.79 1.44
C SER A 132 -0.89 28.35 1.47
N SER A 133 -0.36 27.97 0.31
CA SER A 133 1.06 27.92 0.08
C SER A 133 1.64 29.34 0.17
N ASP A 134 2.04 29.78 1.37
CA ASP A 134 3.22 30.63 1.60
C ASP A 134 3.33 31.11 3.06
N SER A 135 4.50 30.81 3.64
CA SER A 135 5.26 31.57 4.66
C SER A 135 4.65 31.94 6.03
N SER A 136 5.35 31.42 7.06
CA SER A 136 5.80 32.09 8.31
C SER A 136 4.78 32.55 9.37
N GLY A 137 4.92 31.97 10.57
CA GLY A 137 4.25 32.32 11.83
C GLY A 137 3.08 31.38 12.11
N ASP A 138 2.99 30.60 13.17
CA ASP A 138 3.42 30.76 14.55
C ASP A 138 3.63 29.35 15.14
N ARG A 139 4.82 29.08 15.69
CA ARG A 139 5.32 27.73 16.00
C ARG A 139 5.02 27.28 17.44
N SER A 140 4.04 27.90 18.10
CA SER A 140 4.00 27.93 19.57
C SER A 140 3.04 26.94 20.24
N GLN A 141 2.42 26.01 19.50
CA GLN A 141 1.58 24.93 20.10
C GLN A 141 1.95 23.50 19.64
N LEU A 142 2.95 23.33 18.77
CA LEU A 142 3.40 22.03 18.25
C LEU A 142 4.49 21.35 19.11
N ALA A 143 4.76 21.85 20.31
CA ALA A 143 5.88 21.44 21.16
C ALA A 143 5.61 20.19 22.04
N ILE A 144 4.60 19.36 21.74
CA ILE A 144 4.35 18.08 22.43
C ILE A 144 4.61 16.87 21.52
N LEU A 145 5.01 17.09 20.25
CA LEU A 145 5.50 16.02 19.37
C LEU A 145 7.03 15.95 19.48
N SER A 146 7.53 15.47 20.62
CA SER A 146 8.95 15.12 20.72
C SER A 146 9.25 13.88 19.91
N ASP A 147 10.22 14.06 19.03
CA ASP A 147 10.94 13.07 18.24
C ASP A 147 11.45 11.89 19.11
N PRO A 148 11.08 10.63 18.82
CA PRO A 148 11.66 9.50 19.55
C PRO A 148 13.15 9.24 19.21
N ALA A 149 13.73 9.95 18.22
CA ALA A 149 15.07 9.65 17.69
C ALA A 149 16.26 10.15 18.54
N THR A 150 16.08 10.56 19.80
CA THR A 150 17.22 10.93 20.68
C THR A 150 17.15 10.25 22.05
N ARG A 151 17.16 8.92 22.07
CA ARG A 151 17.67 8.14 23.20
C ARG A 151 18.61 7.06 22.68
N SER A 152 19.78 6.96 23.31
CA SER A 152 20.89 6.08 22.96
C SER A 152 20.47 4.62 22.74
N ASP A 153 20.95 4.05 21.64
CA ASP A 153 20.72 2.71 21.06
C ASP A 153 21.14 1.47 21.89
N HIS A 154 21.33 1.60 23.22
CA HIS A 154 21.92 0.52 24.01
C HIS A 154 21.12 0.00 25.21
N ASP A 155 19.94 0.53 25.52
CA ASP A 155 19.23 0.17 26.76
C ASP A 155 17.75 -0.26 26.59
N ARG A 156 17.32 -0.65 25.38
CA ARG A 156 15.90 -1.04 25.11
C ARG A 156 15.68 -2.41 24.48
N ARG A 157 16.72 -3.25 24.36
CA ARG A 157 16.64 -4.52 23.63
C ARG A 157 16.05 -5.72 24.41
N ASP A 158 15.59 -5.53 25.65
CA ASP A 158 15.19 -6.66 26.53
C ASP A 158 13.74 -6.62 27.05
N GLU A 159 12.90 -5.69 26.60
CA GLU A 159 11.47 -5.68 26.96
C GLU A 159 10.64 -6.24 25.79
N THR A 160 10.51 -7.57 25.78
CA THR A 160 9.50 -8.38 25.05
C THR A 160 8.85 -7.71 23.84
N GLU A 161 9.37 -7.98 22.64
CA GLU A 161 8.76 -7.61 21.35
C GLU A 161 7.37 -8.25 21.24
N GLN A 162 6.33 -7.60 21.78
CA GLN A 162 4.97 -8.09 21.61
C GLN A 162 4.60 -8.07 20.13
N PRO A 163 3.96 -9.13 19.61
CA PRO A 163 3.52 -9.18 18.23
C PRO A 163 2.54 -8.05 17.95
N ILE A 164 2.58 -7.52 16.74
CA ILE A 164 1.49 -6.66 16.26
C ILE A 164 0.27 -7.53 15.95
N ARG A 165 -0.90 -7.13 16.44
CA ARG A 165 -2.15 -7.87 16.27
C ARG A 165 -3.09 -7.18 15.31
N VAL A 166 -3.54 -7.92 14.30
CA VAL A 166 -4.35 -7.35 13.21
C VAL A 166 -5.66 -8.11 13.01
N ALA A 167 -6.77 -7.38 13.12
CA ALA A 167 -8.10 -7.84 12.72
C ALA A 167 -8.25 -7.79 11.19
N LEU A 168 -8.32 -8.94 10.53
CA LEU A 168 -8.55 -8.99 9.08
C LEU A 168 -10.05 -8.95 8.79
N ASN A 169 -10.48 -8.20 7.78
CA ASN A 169 -11.89 -8.19 7.35
C ASN A 169 -12.35 -9.48 6.66
N TRP A 170 -11.45 -10.43 6.43
CA TRP A 170 -11.74 -11.74 5.88
C TRP A 170 -10.60 -12.72 6.19
N HIS A 171 -10.80 -14.00 5.87
CA HIS A 171 -9.72 -14.98 5.87
C HIS A 171 -8.52 -14.52 5.01
N PRO A 172 -7.28 -14.86 5.41
CA PRO A 172 -6.07 -14.53 4.65
C PRO A 172 -6.19 -14.92 3.18
N ASN A 173 -5.86 -13.99 2.28
CA ASN A 173 -5.98 -14.17 0.84
C ASN A 173 -5.04 -13.18 0.13
N GLY A 174 -5.01 -13.22 -1.21
CA GLY A 174 -4.08 -12.39 -1.99
C GLY A 174 -4.23 -10.87 -1.81
N PHE A 175 -5.39 -10.35 -1.39
CA PHE A 175 -5.55 -8.92 -1.09
C PHE A 175 -4.82 -8.51 0.20
N HIS A 176 -4.48 -9.45 1.08
CA HIS A 176 -3.71 -9.23 2.31
C HIS A 176 -2.18 -9.31 2.09
N GLY A 177 -1.70 -9.53 0.87
CA GLY A 177 -0.28 -9.84 0.61
C GLY A 177 0.73 -8.83 1.14
N ALA A 178 0.36 -7.55 1.27
CA ALA A 178 1.21 -6.53 1.88
C ALA A 178 1.60 -6.87 3.34
N LEU A 179 0.67 -7.45 4.11
CA LEU A 179 0.86 -7.76 5.54
C LEU A 179 1.82 -8.94 5.74
N PHE A 180 1.85 -9.87 4.77
CA PHE A 180 2.69 -11.07 4.82
C PHE A 180 4.04 -10.89 4.11
N GLY A 181 4.23 -9.76 3.41
CA GLY A 181 5.49 -9.37 2.77
C GLY A 181 6.71 -9.41 3.69
N PRO A 182 6.64 -8.87 4.93
CA PRO A 182 7.75 -8.91 5.88
C PRO A 182 8.21 -10.34 6.20
N ILE A 183 7.25 -11.24 6.40
CA ILE A 183 7.51 -12.65 6.74
C ILE A 183 8.16 -13.35 5.54
N ALA A 184 7.62 -13.15 4.34
CA ALA A 184 8.21 -13.71 3.13
C ALA A 184 9.64 -13.20 2.89
N ALA A 185 9.90 -11.91 3.13
CA ALA A 185 11.24 -11.35 3.02
C ALA A 185 12.22 -11.96 4.03
N ALA A 186 11.78 -12.25 5.25
CA ALA A 186 12.61 -12.88 6.27
C ALA A 186 12.98 -14.34 5.91
N THR A 187 12.09 -15.07 5.25
CA THR A 187 12.31 -16.44 4.76
C THR A 187 13.18 -16.49 3.51
N ASP A 188 12.98 -15.56 2.56
CA ASP A 188 13.77 -15.48 1.32
C ASP A 188 15.24 -15.04 1.59
N ASP A 189 15.50 -14.37 2.72
CA ASP A 189 16.85 -14.03 3.21
C ASP A 189 17.61 -15.22 3.84
N GLU A 190 17.05 -16.44 3.88
CA GLU A 190 17.84 -17.63 4.22
C GLU A 190 18.79 -18.00 3.07
N PRO A 191 20.12 -18.02 3.28
CA PRO A 191 21.06 -18.39 2.24
C PRO A 191 21.02 -19.91 2.01
N GLY A 192 20.17 -20.37 1.09
CA GLY A 192 20.28 -21.72 0.56
C GLY A 192 19.03 -22.30 -0.09
N THR A 193 18.85 -22.05 -1.39
CA THR A 193 18.60 -23.07 -2.44
C THR A 193 18.11 -22.41 -3.73
N THR A 194 19.04 -21.90 -4.53
CA THR A 194 18.87 -21.95 -5.99
C THR A 194 19.99 -22.81 -6.54
N ASP A 195 19.63 -24.00 -7.01
CA ASP A 195 20.48 -24.90 -7.77
C ASP A 195 21.18 -24.13 -8.90
N ARG A 196 22.48 -23.88 -8.72
CA ARG A 196 23.42 -23.65 -9.82
C ARG A 196 24.56 -24.65 -9.64
N PRO A 197 24.98 -25.36 -10.71
CA PRO A 197 26.17 -26.20 -10.63
C PRO A 197 27.39 -25.29 -10.39
N ILE A 198 28.08 -25.51 -9.27
CA ILE A 198 29.29 -24.79 -8.90
C ILE A 198 30.47 -25.42 -9.65
N GLU A 199 31.11 -24.67 -10.54
CA GLU A 199 32.52 -24.89 -10.88
C GLU A 199 33.39 -23.85 -10.16
N SER A 200 34.28 -24.38 -9.30
CA SER A 200 35.54 -23.83 -8.77
C SER A 200 35.54 -22.53 -7.95
N GLU A 201 35.96 -22.68 -6.68
CA GLU A 201 36.25 -21.64 -5.68
C GLU A 201 37.44 -20.73 -6.05
N PRO A 202 37.52 -19.53 -5.43
CA PRO A 202 38.55 -19.37 -4.39
C PRO A 202 38.13 -18.58 -3.13
N GLU A 203 38.63 -19.08 -1.99
CA GLU A 203 38.95 -18.51 -0.65
C GLU A 203 37.98 -17.56 0.13
N PRO A 204 37.95 -17.67 1.47
CA PRO A 204 36.88 -17.14 2.31
C PRO A 204 37.10 -15.67 2.70
N GLU A 205 36.20 -14.79 2.27
CA GLU A 205 36.04 -13.46 2.87
C GLU A 205 35.54 -13.55 4.33
N PRO A 206 35.89 -12.60 5.21
CA PRO A 206 35.48 -12.64 6.60
C PRO A 206 33.96 -12.52 6.69
N LYS A 207 33.33 -13.55 7.26
CA LYS A 207 31.90 -13.57 7.56
C LYS A 207 31.57 -12.39 8.47
N LEU A 208 30.89 -11.37 7.92
CA LEU A 208 30.10 -10.46 8.74
C LEU A 208 29.05 -11.32 9.44
N GLU A 209 29.10 -11.36 10.76
CA GLU A 209 28.03 -11.96 11.56
C GLU A 209 26.71 -11.23 11.25
N PRO A 210 25.59 -11.94 11.07
CA PRO A 210 24.32 -11.31 10.82
C PRO A 210 23.90 -10.55 12.07
N GLU A 211 23.98 -9.22 12.01
CA GLU A 211 23.42 -8.34 13.03
C GLU A 211 21.90 -8.54 13.10
N THR A 212 21.49 -9.35 14.09
CA THR A 212 20.19 -9.36 14.79
C THR A 212 18.97 -9.14 13.88
N LYS A 213 18.45 -10.22 13.28
CA LYS A 213 17.06 -10.32 12.79
C LYS A 213 16.15 -10.09 14.01
N SER A 214 15.63 -8.88 14.18
CA SER A 214 14.40 -8.68 14.95
C SER A 214 13.30 -9.31 14.08
N GLU A 215 12.85 -10.48 14.48
CA GLU A 215 11.73 -11.16 13.84
C GLU A 215 10.47 -10.40 14.24
N LEU A 216 10.06 -9.45 13.40
CA LEU A 216 8.79 -8.77 13.61
C LEU A 216 7.67 -9.83 13.66
N GLU A 217 7.14 -10.06 14.85
CA GLU A 217 6.08 -11.03 15.09
C GLU A 217 4.72 -10.39 14.75
N PHE A 218 3.94 -11.10 13.95
CA PHE A 218 2.64 -10.67 13.44
C PHE A 218 1.61 -11.76 13.72
N GLU A 219 0.56 -11.37 14.44
CA GLU A 219 -0.61 -12.17 14.75
C GLU A 219 -1.85 -11.58 14.05
N TYR A 220 -2.78 -12.43 13.67
CA TYR A 220 -4.01 -11.99 13.04
C TYR A 220 -5.18 -12.86 13.45
N HIS A 221 -6.37 -12.28 13.37
CA HIS A 221 -7.64 -13.01 13.46
C HIS A 221 -8.57 -12.54 12.35
N ALA A 222 -9.35 -13.47 11.78
CA ALA A 222 -10.28 -13.17 10.71
C ALA A 222 -11.65 -12.77 11.28
N CYS A 223 -12.21 -11.67 10.77
CA CYS A 223 -13.54 -11.19 11.10
C CYS A 223 -14.49 -11.39 9.92
N ALA A 224 -15.80 -11.40 10.21
CA ALA A 224 -16.85 -11.43 9.21
C ALA A 224 -17.09 -10.03 8.60
N GLY A 225 -16.10 -9.52 7.87
CA GLY A 225 -16.20 -8.24 7.15
C GLY A 225 -15.52 -7.06 7.84
N SER A 226 -15.47 -5.93 7.10
CA SER A 226 -14.73 -4.72 7.47
C SER A 226 -15.26 -4.07 8.76
N SER A 227 -16.58 -3.99 8.94
CA SER A 227 -17.17 -3.41 10.16
C SER A 227 -16.80 -4.19 11.41
N ALA A 228 -16.83 -5.53 11.35
CA ALA A 228 -16.42 -6.37 12.47
C ALA A 228 -14.92 -6.18 12.80
N ALA A 229 -14.05 -6.09 11.79
CA ALA A 229 -12.63 -5.83 12.01
C ALA A 229 -12.38 -4.45 12.67
N VAL A 230 -13.07 -3.41 12.21
CA VAL A 230 -13.01 -2.07 12.82
C VAL A 230 -13.57 -2.06 14.23
N GLN A 231 -14.61 -2.84 14.49
CA GLN A 231 -15.15 -2.98 15.83
C GLN A 231 -14.13 -3.65 16.77
N THR A 232 -13.42 -4.69 16.31
CA THR A 232 -12.42 -5.36 17.15
C THR A 232 -11.30 -4.41 17.57
N VAL A 233 -10.76 -3.57 16.67
CA VAL A 233 -9.68 -2.61 17.05
C VAL A 233 -10.15 -1.53 18.03
N VAL A 234 -11.46 -1.33 18.18
CA VAL A 234 -12.04 -0.39 19.15
C VAL A 234 -12.38 -1.07 20.47
N ASP A 235 -12.90 -2.29 20.41
CA ASP A 235 -13.45 -3.00 21.57
C ASP A 235 -12.41 -3.90 22.29
N ASP A 236 -11.33 -4.29 21.60
CA ASP A 236 -10.24 -5.12 22.11
C ASP A 236 -8.94 -4.32 22.23
N GLU A 237 -8.54 -4.02 23.47
CA GLU A 237 -7.30 -3.29 23.79
C GLU A 237 -6.03 -3.99 23.29
N GLU A 238 -6.08 -5.31 23.04
CA GLU A 238 -4.93 -6.06 22.53
C GLU A 238 -4.80 -6.01 21.00
N THR A 239 -5.82 -5.52 20.27
CA THR A 239 -5.78 -5.43 18.81
C THR A 239 -5.27 -4.06 18.36
N ASP A 240 -4.14 -4.04 17.65
CA ASP A 240 -3.49 -2.77 17.25
C ASP A 240 -4.07 -2.19 15.96
N LEU A 241 -4.44 -3.05 15.00
CA LEU A 241 -4.87 -2.64 13.65
C LEU A 241 -6.05 -3.47 13.15
N ALA A 242 -6.80 -2.89 12.22
CA ALA A 242 -7.80 -3.57 11.41
C ALA A 242 -7.52 -3.37 9.91
N VAL A 243 -7.89 -4.35 9.09
CA VAL A 243 -8.03 -4.17 7.64
C VAL A 243 -9.50 -3.85 7.36
N ALA A 244 -9.78 -2.75 6.69
CA ALA A 244 -11.16 -2.37 6.34
C ALA A 244 -11.25 -1.63 5.01
N GLY A 245 -12.39 -1.78 4.33
CA GLY A 245 -12.71 -1.01 3.13
C GLY A 245 -12.91 0.47 3.42
N ALA A 246 -12.62 1.32 2.43
CA ALA A 246 -12.60 2.77 2.61
C ALA A 246 -13.99 3.36 2.93
N ALA A 247 -15.05 2.87 2.29
CA ALA A 247 -16.41 3.32 2.62
C ALA A 247 -16.81 2.88 4.02
N THR A 248 -16.43 1.65 4.41
CA THR A 248 -16.69 1.12 5.75
C THR A 248 -16.03 1.96 6.83
N VAL A 249 -14.77 2.37 6.66
CA VAL A 249 -14.07 3.25 7.62
C VAL A 249 -14.86 4.53 7.88
N LEU A 250 -15.39 5.16 6.83
CA LEU A 250 -16.18 6.39 6.96
C LEU A 250 -17.54 6.13 7.62
N CYS A 251 -18.20 5.00 7.33
CA CYS A 251 -19.43 4.58 8.00
C CYS A 251 -19.23 4.34 9.51
N GLU A 252 -18.18 3.62 9.89
CA GLU A 252 -17.90 3.34 11.30
C GLU A 252 -17.56 4.62 12.08
N ARG A 253 -16.85 5.56 11.45
CA ARG A 253 -16.63 6.89 12.02
C ARG A 253 -17.92 7.69 12.17
N ALA A 254 -18.77 7.69 11.16
CA ALA A 254 -20.09 8.31 11.21
C ALA A 254 -20.98 7.70 12.30
N ALA A 255 -20.74 6.44 12.68
CA ALA A 255 -21.36 5.76 13.82
C ALA A 255 -20.72 6.08 15.18
N GLY A 256 -19.72 6.96 15.22
CA GLY A 256 -19.06 7.45 16.44
C GLY A 256 -17.83 6.67 16.87
N ARG A 257 -17.31 5.75 16.04
CA ARG A 257 -16.05 5.05 16.34
C ARG A 257 -14.84 5.93 16.01
N ASP A 258 -13.95 6.11 16.98
CA ASP A 258 -12.76 6.95 16.82
C ASP A 258 -11.59 6.18 16.19
N VAL A 259 -11.71 5.91 14.90
CA VAL A 259 -10.73 5.14 14.12
C VAL A 259 -10.18 5.95 12.95
N VAL A 260 -8.92 5.75 12.59
CA VAL A 260 -8.26 6.48 11.49
C VAL A 260 -7.49 5.55 10.57
N PRO A 261 -7.48 5.81 9.25
CA PRO A 261 -6.66 5.05 8.31
C PRO A 261 -5.19 5.43 8.45
N VAL A 262 -4.34 4.42 8.59
CA VAL A 262 -2.90 4.56 8.73
C VAL A 262 -2.20 4.41 7.39
N ALA A 263 -2.60 3.42 6.59
CA ALA A 263 -2.05 3.17 5.26
C ALA A 263 -3.10 2.53 4.35
N VAL A 264 -3.17 2.93 3.09
CA VAL A 264 -4.05 2.29 2.09
C VAL A 264 -3.32 1.11 1.45
N LEU A 265 -3.83 -0.12 1.63
CA LEU A 265 -3.22 -1.33 1.08
C LEU A 265 -3.31 -1.36 -0.44
N LEU A 266 -4.46 -0.93 -0.98
CA LEU A 266 -4.71 -0.81 -2.42
C LEU A 266 -5.25 0.59 -2.73
N PRO A 267 -4.52 1.45 -3.46
CA PRO A 267 -4.97 2.81 -3.78
C PRO A 267 -6.18 2.85 -4.74
N ARG A 268 -6.61 1.72 -5.28
CA ARG A 268 -7.86 1.59 -6.06
C ARG A 268 -8.67 0.43 -5.51
N SER A 269 -9.98 0.63 -5.39
CA SER A 269 -10.87 -0.42 -4.89
C SER A 269 -10.95 -1.62 -5.85
N PRO A 270 -10.85 -2.86 -5.35
CA PRO A 270 -11.09 -4.08 -6.12
C PRO A 270 -12.58 -4.38 -6.30
N VAL A 271 -13.48 -3.54 -5.77
CA VAL A 271 -14.92 -3.74 -5.87
C VAL A 271 -15.40 -3.49 -7.31
N VAL A 272 -16.26 -4.39 -7.77
CA VAL A 272 -16.81 -4.41 -9.11
C VAL A 272 -18.31 -4.71 -9.08
N LEU A 273 -19.01 -4.29 -10.13
CA LEU A 273 -20.26 -4.89 -10.55
C LEU A 273 -19.94 -5.93 -11.62
N TYR A 274 -20.48 -7.14 -11.51
CA TYR A 274 -20.28 -8.15 -12.54
C TYR A 274 -21.54 -8.99 -12.78
N THR A 275 -21.58 -9.61 -13.95
CA THR A 275 -22.61 -10.56 -14.34
C THR A 275 -22.04 -11.62 -15.28
N THR A 276 -22.79 -12.68 -15.53
CA THR A 276 -22.53 -13.59 -16.64
C THR A 276 -23.46 -13.25 -17.81
N GLN A 277 -22.99 -13.39 -19.05
CA GLN A 277 -23.85 -13.17 -20.21
C GLN A 277 -25.07 -14.11 -20.21
N SER A 278 -24.97 -15.29 -19.62
CA SER A 278 -26.09 -16.21 -19.40
C SER A 278 -27.15 -15.65 -18.45
N ALA A 279 -26.76 -14.98 -17.36
CA ALA A 279 -27.69 -14.38 -16.41
C ALA A 279 -28.27 -13.06 -16.94
N PHE A 280 -27.43 -12.23 -17.56
CA PHE A 280 -27.84 -10.90 -18.05
C PHE A 280 -28.67 -10.96 -19.34
N GLY A 281 -28.35 -11.93 -20.20
CA GLY A 281 -28.98 -12.15 -21.51
C GLY A 281 -28.39 -11.35 -22.67
N GLU A 282 -27.45 -10.44 -22.39
CA GLU A 282 -26.75 -9.59 -23.35
C GLU A 282 -25.39 -9.15 -22.76
N PRO A 283 -24.47 -8.56 -23.55
CA PRO A 283 -23.26 -7.97 -23.00
C PRO A 283 -23.56 -6.81 -22.03
N PHE A 284 -22.94 -6.81 -20.85
CA PHE A 284 -23.07 -5.75 -19.85
C PHE A 284 -21.91 -4.75 -19.92
N GLU A 285 -22.15 -3.61 -20.57
CA GLU A 285 -21.12 -2.61 -20.90
C GLU A 285 -21.33 -1.27 -20.17
N ARG A 286 -22.55 -1.00 -19.69
CA ARG A 286 -22.92 0.29 -19.08
C ARG A 286 -23.94 0.12 -17.95
N LEU A 287 -23.78 0.94 -16.91
CA LEU A 287 -24.65 0.93 -15.73
C LEU A 287 -26.14 1.12 -16.07
N ASP A 288 -26.43 1.91 -17.11
CA ASP A 288 -27.80 2.15 -17.58
C ASP A 288 -28.59 0.87 -17.93
N GLN A 289 -27.91 -0.23 -18.25
CA GLN A 289 -28.53 -1.53 -18.54
C GLN A 289 -29.13 -2.21 -17.30
N LEU A 290 -28.78 -1.76 -16.09
CA LEU A 290 -29.34 -2.27 -14.84
C LEU A 290 -30.78 -1.80 -14.59
N ARG A 291 -31.29 -0.82 -15.35
CA ARG A 291 -32.67 -0.36 -15.16
C ARG A 291 -33.68 -1.51 -15.37
N GLY A 292 -34.50 -1.77 -14.36
CA GLY A 292 -35.47 -2.85 -14.31
C GLY A 292 -34.88 -4.24 -14.06
N ARG A 293 -33.57 -4.34 -13.74
CA ARG A 293 -32.88 -5.60 -13.43
C ARG A 293 -32.75 -5.82 -11.94
N ARG A 294 -32.58 -7.08 -11.55
CA ARG A 294 -32.29 -7.51 -10.18
C ARG A 294 -30.79 -7.46 -9.93
N LEU A 295 -30.36 -6.63 -8.98
CA LEU A 295 -28.97 -6.51 -8.58
C LEU A 295 -28.81 -7.04 -7.15
N GLY A 296 -28.06 -8.13 -7.01
CA GLY A 296 -27.70 -8.66 -5.70
C GLY A 296 -26.58 -7.85 -5.06
N MET A 297 -26.77 -7.42 -3.81
CA MET A 297 -25.70 -6.76 -3.04
C MET A 297 -25.86 -6.96 -1.53
N PRO A 298 -24.74 -7.03 -0.79
CA PRO A 298 -24.78 -7.04 0.66
C PRO A 298 -24.96 -5.64 1.24
N PRO A 299 -26.02 -5.36 2.03
CA PRO A 299 -26.46 -3.99 2.32
C PRO A 299 -25.45 -3.16 3.11
N ALA A 300 -24.70 -3.78 4.01
CA ALA A 300 -23.78 -3.11 4.93
C ALA A 300 -22.29 -3.41 4.67
N SER A 301 -21.96 -4.21 3.65
CA SER A 301 -20.57 -4.51 3.33
C SER A 301 -19.97 -3.45 2.39
N GLU A 302 -18.64 -3.39 2.32
CA GLU A 302 -17.92 -2.50 1.41
C GLU A 302 -18.43 -2.60 -0.04
N THR A 303 -18.73 -3.81 -0.53
CA THR A 303 -19.16 -4.02 -1.91
C THR A 303 -20.55 -3.42 -2.16
N GLY A 304 -21.47 -3.54 -1.20
CA GLY A 304 -22.79 -2.92 -1.31
C GLY A 304 -22.79 -1.43 -1.06
N LEU A 305 -22.00 -0.91 -0.11
CA LEU A 305 -21.87 0.53 0.12
C LEU A 305 -21.38 1.25 -1.16
N LEU A 306 -20.34 0.71 -1.81
CA LEU A 306 -19.82 1.26 -3.06
C LEU A 306 -20.75 1.01 -4.25
N GLY A 307 -21.45 -0.13 -4.28
CA GLY A 307 -22.49 -0.41 -5.27
C GLY A 307 -23.62 0.62 -5.20
N GLN A 308 -24.13 0.91 -4.01
CA GLN A 308 -25.16 1.92 -3.77
C GLN A 308 -24.69 3.32 -4.18
N LEU A 309 -23.45 3.68 -3.83
CA LEU A 309 -22.84 4.94 -4.27
C LEU A 309 -22.84 5.05 -5.80
N LEU A 310 -22.40 4.00 -6.49
CA LEU A 310 -22.30 3.97 -7.94
C LEU A 310 -23.67 4.12 -8.62
N LEU A 311 -24.69 3.42 -8.15
CA LEU A 311 -26.06 3.56 -8.67
C LEU A 311 -26.64 4.96 -8.43
N SER A 312 -26.31 5.55 -7.28
CA SER A 312 -26.77 6.90 -6.91
C SER A 312 -26.12 7.96 -7.80
N GLN A 313 -24.81 7.87 -8.03
CA GLN A 313 -24.07 8.77 -8.93
C GLN A 313 -24.54 8.64 -10.39
N ALA A 314 -24.92 7.43 -10.82
CA ALA A 314 -25.51 7.20 -12.13
C ALA A 314 -26.99 7.63 -12.24
N GLY A 315 -27.64 8.00 -11.13
CA GLY A 315 -29.05 8.40 -11.11
C GLY A 315 -30.01 7.26 -11.47
N ILE A 316 -29.62 6.01 -11.18
CA ILE A 316 -30.41 4.82 -11.51
C ILE A 316 -30.82 3.99 -10.30
N ARG A 317 -30.43 4.38 -9.08
CA ARG A 317 -30.74 3.63 -7.85
C ARG A 317 -32.20 3.20 -7.76
N ASP A 318 -33.14 4.13 -7.96
CA ASP A 318 -34.58 3.86 -7.87
C ASP A 318 -35.15 3.05 -9.06
N ALA A 319 -34.34 2.85 -10.10
CA ALA A 319 -34.69 2.11 -11.29
C ALA A 319 -34.13 0.67 -11.28
N VAL A 320 -33.40 0.26 -10.25
CA VAL A 320 -32.83 -1.09 -10.10
C VAL A 320 -33.54 -1.81 -8.95
N ASP A 321 -33.87 -3.09 -9.13
CA ASP A 321 -34.42 -3.92 -8.07
C ASP A 321 -33.27 -4.49 -7.24
N ILE A 322 -33.03 -3.92 -6.05
CA ILE A 322 -31.92 -4.32 -5.19
C ILE A 322 -32.35 -5.52 -4.35
N ILE A 323 -31.66 -6.64 -4.52
CA ILE A 323 -31.83 -7.86 -3.73
C ILE A 323 -30.72 -7.92 -2.68
N GLU A 324 -31.10 -7.86 -1.41
CA GLU A 324 -30.13 -7.98 -0.31
C GLU A 324 -29.66 -9.43 -0.19
N LEU A 325 -28.34 -9.62 -0.28
CA LEU A 325 -27.66 -10.92 -0.16
C LEU A 325 -26.63 -10.86 0.96
N ASP A 326 -26.30 -11.99 1.59
CA ASP A 326 -25.30 -12.04 2.66
C ASP A 326 -24.24 -13.11 2.35
N GLY A 327 -23.30 -12.77 1.46
CA GLY A 327 -22.20 -13.67 1.07
C GLY A 327 -22.58 -14.74 0.03
N GLU A 328 -23.81 -14.71 -0.49
CA GLU A 328 -24.34 -15.67 -1.47
C GLU A 328 -24.41 -15.10 -2.90
N GLU A 329 -23.74 -13.97 -3.18
CA GLU A 329 -23.87 -13.21 -4.43
C GLU A 329 -23.57 -14.07 -5.67
N ARG A 330 -22.48 -14.84 -5.62
CA ARG A 330 -22.12 -15.74 -6.72
C ARG A 330 -23.19 -16.80 -6.96
N THR A 331 -23.69 -17.42 -5.90
CA THR A 331 -24.71 -18.49 -5.98
C THR A 331 -26.02 -17.94 -6.53
N ALA A 332 -26.43 -16.75 -6.08
CA ALA A 332 -27.61 -16.06 -6.59
C ALA A 332 -27.48 -15.71 -8.08
N LEU A 333 -26.29 -15.30 -8.53
CA LEU A 333 -26.03 -15.02 -9.94
C LEU A 333 -26.06 -16.30 -10.79
N GLU A 334 -25.43 -17.39 -10.33
CA GLU A 334 -25.38 -18.67 -11.05
C GLU A 334 -26.76 -19.35 -11.14
N SER A 335 -27.61 -19.17 -10.13
CA SER A 335 -28.99 -19.68 -10.10
C SER A 335 -29.98 -18.81 -10.91
N GLY A 336 -29.59 -17.60 -11.30
CA GLY A 336 -30.46 -16.63 -11.99
C GLY A 336 -31.47 -15.94 -11.06
N GLU A 337 -31.26 -15.99 -9.74
CA GLU A 337 -32.03 -15.23 -8.76
C GLU A 337 -31.79 -13.72 -8.88
N VAL A 338 -30.62 -13.34 -9.38
CA VAL A 338 -30.25 -11.95 -9.71
C VAL A 338 -29.63 -11.89 -11.11
N ASP A 339 -29.73 -10.73 -11.74
CA ASP A 339 -29.22 -10.51 -13.10
C ASP A 339 -27.77 -9.99 -13.07
N ALA A 340 -27.37 -9.33 -11.99
CA ALA A 340 -25.99 -8.86 -11.75
C ALA A 340 -25.73 -8.83 -10.23
N VAL A 341 -24.47 -8.71 -9.83
CA VAL A 341 -24.09 -8.57 -8.41
C VAL A 341 -22.96 -7.58 -8.20
N THR A 342 -22.86 -7.04 -6.98
CA THR A 342 -21.62 -6.42 -6.48
C THR A 342 -20.70 -7.48 -5.88
N GLY A 343 -19.40 -7.38 -6.09
CA GLY A 343 -18.41 -8.23 -5.42
C GLY A 343 -16.99 -7.72 -5.61
N VAL A 344 -16.00 -8.60 -5.50
CA VAL A 344 -14.60 -8.24 -5.76
C VAL A 344 -14.12 -8.84 -7.09
N ALA A 345 -13.19 -8.16 -7.75
CA ALA A 345 -12.73 -8.55 -9.10
C ALA A 345 -12.21 -10.00 -9.19
N ALA A 346 -11.69 -10.54 -8.09
CA ALA A 346 -11.23 -11.93 -8.03
C ALA A 346 -12.37 -12.95 -8.25
N ASP A 347 -13.61 -12.62 -7.88
CA ASP A 347 -14.78 -13.50 -8.07
C ASP A 347 -15.19 -13.56 -9.54
N ALA A 348 -15.17 -12.42 -10.23
CA ALA A 348 -15.39 -12.35 -11.67
C ALA A 348 -14.36 -13.18 -12.45
N THR A 349 -13.06 -13.00 -12.17
CA THR A 349 -11.99 -13.82 -12.78
C THR A 349 -12.15 -15.31 -12.48
N ARG A 350 -12.70 -15.66 -11.30
CA ARG A 350 -12.97 -17.06 -10.95
C ARG A 350 -14.07 -17.64 -11.84
N LEU A 351 -15.17 -16.91 -12.06
CA LEU A 351 -16.25 -17.33 -12.94
C LEU A 351 -15.78 -17.51 -14.40
N GLU A 352 -14.93 -16.61 -14.90
CA GLU A 352 -14.35 -16.76 -16.25
C GLU A 352 -13.55 -18.05 -16.39
N ARG A 353 -12.74 -18.37 -15.38
CA ARG A 353 -11.96 -19.61 -15.35
C ARG A 353 -12.84 -20.85 -15.25
N ASP A 354 -13.98 -20.74 -14.60
CA ASP A 354 -14.98 -21.81 -14.50
C ASP A 354 -15.79 -21.95 -15.82
N GLY A 355 -15.47 -21.15 -16.85
CA GLY A 355 -15.97 -21.27 -18.22
C GLY A 355 -17.09 -20.31 -18.60
N ALA A 356 -17.48 -19.40 -17.69
CA ALA A 356 -18.50 -18.40 -17.96
C ALA A 356 -17.94 -17.23 -18.78
N THR A 357 -18.77 -16.61 -19.61
CA THR A 357 -18.47 -15.27 -20.16
C THR A 357 -18.94 -14.23 -19.16
N VAL A 358 -18.01 -13.49 -18.56
CA VAL A 358 -18.27 -12.53 -17.48
C VAL A 358 -18.04 -11.12 -17.99
N ASP A 359 -18.96 -10.23 -17.67
CA ASP A 359 -18.84 -8.81 -17.95
C ASP A 359 -18.69 -8.05 -16.62
N VAL A 360 -17.78 -7.07 -16.59
CA VAL A 360 -17.35 -6.39 -15.36
C VAL A 360 -17.33 -4.87 -15.54
N ILE A 361 -17.92 -4.15 -14.60
CA ILE A 361 -17.77 -2.70 -14.46
C ILE A 361 -17.00 -2.41 -13.16
N SER A 362 -15.80 -1.83 -13.31
CA SER A 362 -14.96 -1.45 -12.17
C SER A 362 -15.46 -0.17 -11.51
N ILE A 363 -15.70 -0.20 -10.20
CA ILE A 363 -16.08 1.00 -9.45
C ILE A 363 -14.94 2.02 -9.47
N ALA A 364 -13.69 1.56 -9.30
CA ALA A 364 -12.50 2.41 -9.26
C ALA A 364 -12.14 3.08 -10.60
N GLU A 365 -12.82 2.73 -11.69
CA GLU A 365 -12.71 3.42 -12.98
C GLU A 365 -13.78 4.50 -13.15
N GLN A 366 -14.95 4.32 -12.52
CA GLN A 366 -16.03 5.30 -12.54
C GLN A 366 -15.84 6.37 -11.45
N TYR A 367 -15.26 5.98 -10.32
CA TYR A 367 -15.03 6.85 -9.19
C TYR A 367 -13.71 6.48 -8.48
N PRO A 368 -12.75 7.41 -8.31
CA PRO A 368 -11.48 7.11 -7.67
C PRO A 368 -11.69 6.90 -6.17
N VAL A 369 -11.85 5.64 -5.77
CA VAL A 369 -12.01 5.20 -4.39
C VAL A 369 -10.89 4.27 -3.98
N TYR A 370 -10.38 4.45 -2.76
CA TYR A 370 -9.40 3.54 -2.17
C TYR A 370 -10.00 2.15 -1.97
N GLY A 371 -9.16 1.13 -2.06
CA GLY A 371 -9.48 -0.21 -1.59
C GLY A 371 -9.28 -0.34 -0.08
N PRO A 372 -8.99 -1.56 0.41
CA PRO A 372 -8.75 -1.78 1.83
C PRO A 372 -7.60 -0.93 2.37
N ALA A 373 -7.74 -0.50 3.62
CA ALA A 373 -6.76 0.25 4.39
C ALA A 373 -6.46 -0.45 5.72
N LEU A 374 -5.26 -0.22 6.25
CA LEU A 374 -4.94 -0.44 7.66
C LEU A 374 -5.53 0.71 8.48
N VAL A 375 -6.23 0.35 9.55
CA VAL A 375 -6.99 1.27 10.40
C VAL A 375 -6.57 1.03 11.84
N ALA A 376 -6.36 2.10 12.59
CA ALA A 376 -6.07 2.04 14.02
C ALA A 376 -7.15 2.82 14.80
N SER A 377 -7.33 2.51 16.08
CA SER A 377 -8.02 3.42 16.99
C SER A 377 -7.14 4.66 17.24
N ARG A 378 -7.75 5.82 17.47
CA ARG A 378 -6.97 7.02 17.81
C ARG A 378 -6.24 6.84 19.13
N GLU A 379 -6.88 6.21 20.09
CA GLU A 379 -6.29 5.88 21.39
C GLU A 379 -5.00 5.06 21.21
N GLY A 380 -5.03 4.01 20.39
CA GLY A 380 -3.84 3.21 20.07
C GLY A 380 -2.72 4.00 19.40
N LEU A 381 -3.03 5.02 18.59
CA LEU A 381 -2.02 5.91 18.01
C LEU A 381 -1.45 6.93 19.02
N THR A 382 -2.15 7.21 20.12
CA THR A 382 -1.63 8.07 21.20
C THR A 382 -0.79 7.30 22.20
N ASP A 383 -1.03 5.99 22.35
CA ASP A 383 -0.20 5.13 23.16
C ASP A 383 1.21 4.96 22.55
N PRO A 384 2.29 5.28 23.29
CA PRO A 384 3.65 5.21 22.74
C PRO A 384 4.10 3.81 22.32
N GLU A 385 3.63 2.74 23.00
CA GLU A 385 4.06 1.37 22.75
C GLU A 385 3.35 0.81 21.51
N THR A 386 2.03 0.93 21.45
CA THR A 386 1.20 0.59 20.28
C THR A 386 1.65 1.37 19.05
N ARG A 387 1.87 2.69 19.18
CA ARG A 387 2.39 3.50 18.06
C ARG A 387 3.77 3.02 17.58
N ALA A 388 4.65 2.58 18.49
CA ALA A 388 5.96 2.04 18.12
C ALA A 388 5.84 0.69 17.39
N ARG A 389 4.93 -0.20 17.83
CA ARG A 389 4.62 -1.45 17.11
C ARG A 389 4.07 -1.19 15.71
N ILE A 390 3.09 -0.29 15.58
CA ILE A 390 2.52 0.11 14.28
C ILE A 390 3.62 0.72 13.38
N TRP A 391 4.49 1.58 13.91
CA TRP A 391 5.62 2.11 13.17
C TRP A 391 6.50 0.99 12.61
N ALA A 392 6.98 0.09 13.48
CA ALA A 392 7.85 -1.02 13.09
C ALA A 392 7.21 -1.90 12.00
N PHE A 393 5.90 -2.16 12.12
CA PHE A 393 5.16 -2.91 11.12
C PHE A 393 5.10 -2.18 9.77
N LEU A 394 4.80 -0.89 9.75
CA LEU A 394 4.78 -0.08 8.52
C LEU A 394 6.16 -0.01 7.86
N VAL A 395 7.23 0.07 8.65
CA VAL A 395 8.61 0.00 8.15
C VAL A 395 8.85 -1.33 7.44
N ALA A 396 8.49 -2.44 8.08
CA ALA A 396 8.66 -3.77 7.52
C ALA A 396 7.83 -3.99 6.25
N MET A 397 6.57 -3.54 6.23
CA MET A 397 5.70 -3.60 5.05
C MET A 397 6.25 -2.75 3.90
N THR A 398 6.72 -1.53 4.19
CA THR A 398 7.32 -0.65 3.17
C THR A 398 8.58 -1.27 2.59
N ALA A 399 9.45 -1.81 3.44
CA ALA A 399 10.72 -2.43 3.02
C ALA A 399 10.51 -3.70 2.18
N SER A 400 9.43 -4.44 2.41
CA SER A 400 9.11 -5.70 1.71
C SER A 400 8.16 -5.52 0.52
N TRP A 401 7.55 -4.34 0.32
CA TRP A 401 6.58 -4.12 -0.74
C TRP A 401 7.10 -4.43 -2.16
N GLY A 402 8.40 -4.21 -2.41
CA GLY A 402 9.01 -4.61 -3.67
C GLY A 402 9.01 -6.13 -3.90
N LEU A 403 9.26 -6.91 -2.85
CA LEU A 403 9.18 -8.37 -2.87
C LEU A 403 7.73 -8.84 -3.11
N VAL A 404 6.74 -8.19 -2.51
CA VAL A 404 5.32 -8.50 -2.74
C VAL A 404 4.94 -8.35 -4.22
N GLN A 405 5.50 -7.34 -4.91
CA GLN A 405 5.23 -7.11 -6.33
C GLN A 405 6.01 -8.05 -7.25
N CYS A 406 7.29 -8.31 -6.95
CA CYS A 406 8.19 -9.07 -7.83
C CYS A 406 8.12 -10.59 -7.60
N SER A 407 7.77 -11.02 -6.38
CA SER A 407 7.77 -12.42 -5.94
C SER A 407 6.45 -12.81 -5.26
N PRO A 408 5.29 -12.65 -5.92
CA PRO A 408 3.99 -12.96 -5.31
C PRO A 408 3.84 -14.44 -4.90
N SER A 409 4.59 -15.36 -5.53
CA SER A 409 4.59 -16.78 -5.17
C SER A 409 5.17 -17.05 -3.79
N SER A 410 6.21 -16.32 -3.35
CA SER A 410 6.80 -16.44 -2.00
C SER A 410 5.79 -16.00 -0.95
N VAL A 411 5.15 -14.86 -1.16
CA VAL A 411 4.12 -14.31 -0.27
C VAL A 411 2.90 -15.24 -0.20
N ALA A 412 2.45 -15.78 -1.34
CA ALA A 412 1.34 -16.73 -1.38
C ALA A 412 1.63 -18.02 -0.60
N THR A 413 2.88 -18.51 -0.61
CA THR A 413 3.30 -19.64 0.23
C THR A 413 3.12 -19.31 1.70
N VAL A 414 3.65 -18.18 2.16
CA VAL A 414 3.56 -17.76 3.56
C VAL A 414 2.11 -17.63 4.02
N ILE A 415 1.24 -17.03 3.20
CA ILE A 415 -0.19 -16.91 3.52
C ILE A 415 -0.82 -18.30 3.66
N ALA A 416 -0.56 -19.20 2.71
CA ALA A 416 -1.11 -20.55 2.73
C ALA A 416 -0.63 -21.33 3.97
N ASP A 417 0.66 -21.29 4.28
CA ASP A 417 1.24 -22.01 5.42
C ASP A 417 0.70 -21.48 6.76
N ARG A 418 0.54 -20.15 6.90
CA ARG A 418 -0.07 -19.52 8.08
C ARG A 418 -1.55 -19.85 8.20
N ALA A 419 -2.30 -19.87 7.10
CA ALA A 419 -3.72 -20.24 7.11
C ALA A 419 -3.94 -21.71 7.48
N MET A 420 -3.05 -22.62 7.05
CA MET A 420 -3.08 -24.03 7.42
C MET A 420 -2.74 -24.31 8.89
N SER A 421 -2.00 -23.39 9.53
CA SER A 421 -1.57 -23.53 10.93
C SER A 421 -2.60 -22.97 11.93
N GLY A 422 -3.63 -22.25 11.46
CA GLY A 422 -4.70 -21.71 12.30
C GLY A 422 -5.86 -22.69 12.53
N GLU A 423 -6.60 -22.51 13.62
CA GLU A 423 -7.70 -23.40 14.04
C GLU A 423 -9.00 -23.25 13.20
N ALA A 424 -9.09 -22.30 12.27
CA ALA A 424 -10.28 -22.04 11.45
C ALA A 424 -10.17 -22.71 10.06
N VAL A 425 -10.83 -23.86 9.89
CA VAL A 425 -10.65 -24.79 8.75
C VAL A 425 -11.69 -24.60 7.63
N ASP A 426 -12.63 -23.67 7.74
CA ASP A 426 -13.81 -23.70 6.87
C ASP A 426 -13.59 -23.21 5.43
N GLU A 427 -12.56 -22.39 5.14
CA GLU A 427 -12.19 -22.04 3.75
C GLU A 427 -10.69 -21.75 3.55
N VAL A 428 -9.83 -22.77 3.70
CA VAL A 428 -8.43 -22.60 3.26
C VAL A 428 -8.38 -22.45 1.74
N GLN A 429 -8.00 -21.26 1.28
CA GLN A 429 -7.74 -21.02 -0.14
C GLN A 429 -6.47 -21.75 -0.58
N SER A 430 -6.48 -22.40 -1.74
CA SER A 430 -5.27 -22.99 -2.29
C SER A 430 -4.20 -21.91 -2.54
N ARG A 431 -2.93 -22.25 -2.36
CA ARG A 431 -1.78 -21.38 -2.65
C ARG A 431 -1.89 -20.71 -4.02
N ASP A 432 -2.25 -21.48 -5.05
CA ASP A 432 -2.47 -20.97 -6.40
C ASP A 432 -3.60 -19.94 -6.50
N ARG A 433 -4.65 -20.06 -5.68
CA ARG A 433 -5.74 -19.07 -5.62
C ARG A 433 -5.22 -17.78 -5.00
N ILE A 434 -4.51 -17.89 -3.88
CA ILE A 434 -3.90 -16.75 -3.18
C ILE A 434 -2.94 -16.00 -4.11
N GLU A 435 -2.05 -16.72 -4.80
CA GLU A 435 -1.09 -16.10 -5.73
C GLU A 435 -1.79 -15.36 -6.86
N ARG A 436 -2.83 -15.95 -7.47
CA ARG A 436 -3.58 -15.29 -8.56
C ARG A 436 -4.29 -14.04 -8.07
N THR A 437 -4.93 -14.08 -6.90
CA THR A 437 -5.55 -12.90 -6.30
C THR A 437 -4.51 -11.82 -5.99
N LEU A 438 -3.32 -12.20 -5.49
CA LEU A 438 -2.25 -11.25 -5.21
C LEU A 438 -1.72 -10.60 -6.50
N ARG A 439 -1.51 -11.38 -7.57
CA ARG A 439 -1.12 -10.86 -8.88
C ARG A 439 -2.16 -9.91 -9.46
N LEU A 440 -3.45 -10.24 -9.33
CA LEU A 440 -4.54 -9.36 -9.71
C LEU A 440 -4.49 -8.05 -8.91
N ALA A 441 -4.33 -8.14 -7.59
CA ALA A 441 -4.24 -7.01 -6.68
C ALA A 441 -3.10 -6.05 -7.05
N THR A 442 -1.88 -6.58 -7.23
CA THR A 442 -0.70 -5.78 -7.55
C THR A 442 -0.71 -5.25 -8.98
N ALA A 443 -1.30 -5.96 -9.93
CA ALA A 443 -1.35 -5.51 -11.32
C ALA A 443 -2.39 -4.39 -11.55
N GLN A 444 -3.59 -4.51 -10.96
CA GLN A 444 -4.72 -3.64 -11.28
C GLN A 444 -5.00 -2.56 -10.23
N PHE A 445 -4.75 -2.86 -8.96
CA PHE A 445 -5.25 -2.06 -7.84
C PHE A 445 -4.15 -1.37 -7.02
N ALA A 446 -2.90 -1.81 -7.14
CA ALA A 446 -1.75 -1.27 -6.40
C ALA A 446 -1.14 0.03 -6.96
N ARG A 447 -1.61 0.51 -8.11
CA ARG A 447 -1.03 1.68 -8.81
C ARG A 447 -1.97 2.88 -8.78
N SER A 448 -1.44 4.04 -8.44
CA SER A 448 -2.10 5.33 -8.56
C SER A 448 -1.07 6.45 -8.67
N ASP A 449 -1.52 7.65 -9.03
CA ASP A 449 -0.67 8.84 -9.03
C ASP A 449 -0.11 9.16 -7.64
N GLY A 450 -0.90 8.90 -6.59
CA GLY A 450 -0.47 9.06 -5.20
C GLY A 450 0.69 8.12 -4.87
N VAL A 451 0.54 6.82 -5.17
CA VAL A 451 1.58 5.82 -4.91
C VAL A 451 2.83 6.09 -5.75
N ARG A 452 2.68 6.39 -7.04
CA ARG A 452 3.80 6.76 -7.91
C ARG A 452 4.60 7.94 -7.34
N LYS A 453 3.93 8.95 -6.80
CA LYS A 453 4.60 10.16 -6.28
C LYS A 453 5.15 9.97 -4.87
N HIS A 454 4.50 9.17 -4.02
CA HIS A 454 4.74 9.22 -2.58
C HIS A 454 5.16 7.90 -1.94
N GLY A 455 4.97 6.78 -2.63
CA GLY A 455 5.21 5.44 -2.12
C GLY A 455 3.93 4.67 -1.80
N TRP A 456 4.09 3.40 -1.48
CA TRP A 456 3.02 2.50 -1.05
C TRP A 456 2.31 3.03 0.21
N GLY A 457 1.05 2.65 0.44
CA GLY A 457 0.32 3.05 1.64
C GLY A 457 -0.18 4.50 1.62
N TRP A 458 0.28 5.33 0.67
CA TRP A 458 0.00 6.76 0.66
C TRP A 458 -1.49 7.07 0.46
N HIS A 459 -1.99 7.97 1.29
CA HIS A 459 -3.33 8.53 1.21
C HIS A 459 -3.31 10.01 1.63
N THR A 460 -4.41 10.73 1.41
CA THR A 460 -4.53 12.14 1.81
C THR A 460 -5.89 12.40 2.44
N PRO A 461 -6.00 13.28 3.46
CA PRO A 461 -7.29 13.69 4.03
C PRO A 461 -8.28 14.16 2.96
N ASP A 462 -7.83 14.91 1.96
CA ASP A 462 -8.67 15.40 0.86
C ASP A 462 -9.34 14.28 0.05
N ASP A 463 -8.65 13.16 -0.20
CA ASP A 463 -9.23 12.01 -0.90
C ASP A 463 -10.33 11.34 -0.06
N TRP A 464 -10.09 11.20 1.25
CA TRP A 464 -11.08 10.66 2.19
C TRP A 464 -12.29 11.57 2.34
N GLN A 465 -12.08 12.89 2.39
CA GLN A 465 -13.17 13.88 2.41
C GLN A 465 -13.99 13.86 1.12
N ARG A 466 -13.35 13.70 -0.04
CA ARG A 466 -14.06 13.49 -1.31
C ARG A 466 -14.94 12.25 -1.27
N LEU A 467 -14.43 11.13 -0.76
CA LEU A 467 -15.23 9.90 -0.59
C LEU A 467 -16.39 10.12 0.39
N CYS A 468 -16.15 10.76 1.53
CA CYS A 468 -17.19 11.09 2.51
C CYS A 468 -18.31 11.91 1.88
N ALA A 469 -17.97 13.01 1.22
CA ALA A 469 -18.93 13.86 0.52
C ALA A 469 -19.75 13.09 -0.53
N ALA A 470 -19.10 12.19 -1.28
CA ALA A 470 -19.79 11.37 -2.27
C ALA A 470 -20.76 10.36 -1.63
N LEU A 471 -20.37 9.71 -0.52
CA LEU A 471 -21.24 8.80 0.23
C LEU A 471 -22.45 9.52 0.83
N VAL A 472 -22.27 10.73 1.34
CA VAL A 472 -23.37 11.59 1.82
C VAL A 472 -24.30 11.98 0.68
N GLN A 473 -23.74 12.45 -0.45
CA GLN A 473 -24.53 12.82 -1.62
C GLN A 473 -25.29 11.62 -2.20
N GLY A 474 -24.71 10.42 -2.13
CA GLY A 474 -25.34 9.16 -2.54
C GLY A 474 -26.36 8.61 -1.55
N GLY A 475 -26.59 9.28 -0.40
CA GLY A 475 -27.50 8.82 0.65
C GLY A 475 -27.05 7.53 1.33
N VAL A 476 -25.77 7.18 1.22
CA VAL A 476 -25.17 6.03 1.92
C VAL A 476 -24.77 6.42 3.35
N LEU A 477 -24.31 7.66 3.54
CA LEU A 477 -24.08 8.26 4.86
C LEU A 477 -25.14 9.33 5.16
N ASP A 478 -25.52 9.47 6.42
CA ASP A 478 -26.36 10.60 6.87
C ASP A 478 -25.52 11.89 6.84
N SER A 479 -26.08 12.93 6.21
CA SER A 479 -25.56 14.31 6.19
C SER A 479 -25.22 14.90 7.57
N ARG A 480 -25.77 14.36 8.66
CA ARG A 480 -25.49 14.79 10.04
C ARG A 480 -24.21 14.19 10.63
N CYS A 481 -23.63 13.20 9.96
CA CYS A 481 -22.42 12.50 10.37
C CYS A 481 -21.18 12.92 9.55
N ALA A 482 -21.31 13.96 8.74
CA ALA A 482 -20.32 14.41 7.75
C ALA A 482 -19.70 15.76 8.09
#